data_AF-A0A068V4L4-F1
#
_entry.id   AF-A0A068V4L4-F1
#
_cell.length_a   1.000
_cell.length_b   1.000
_cell.length_c   1.000
_cell.angle_alpha   90.00
_cell.angle_beta   90.00
_cell.angle_gamma   90.00
#
_symmetry.space_group_name_H-M   'P 1'
#
loop_
_entity.id
_entity.type
_entity.pdbx_description
1 polymer ?
#
loop_
_entity_poly.entity_id
_entity_poly.type
_entity_poly.pdbx_seq_one_letter_code
_entity_poly.pdbx_strand_id
1 'polypeptide(L)'
;MGSKPSKRKPFTTLSLTFLSLTLMLIIFRSFRWKIEVPRKNINSISVRYPEWYRIIAQKLAQKRIRVGLVNVNNETSEDIGSAFVQGEAEIVKVNFNRAADHIQWGHLFPEWIDEDNPEEQKCPEIPMPRYNDYGEFDVIVASIPCPIGAEKGMGIRDVFRLQVNLVVANLLVRSSFEYHEYEMKFVVFLGSCSPMWEIFRCDDLFWDDGAWSIYRPDLRRLKQKVLMPVGTCQLARPFTESGQEGWRRYALNDALYQPREAYVTILHSSEAYVCGAIALAQSIIQSNSTKDLVLLADDSISKKSLQGLKAAGWKIKRITRIRSPHAAKGAYNEWNYSKLRIWHLIEYDKIIFIDSDFIVLRNLDEFFVYPQLSAVGNNGHIFNSGLMLVEPSKCAFQVVMGKRFTMASYNGGDQGFLNEVFTWWHRWPGRVNFLKFFGNTYDLIRPKIPMNLYTIHYLGVKPWMCYKDYDCNWDVVGFHKFASDLAHEKWWQVYDAMPKKLRPYCELSPRMDARIKKWRGKARNASLPDRHWEIRVKDPRMHA
;
A
#
# COMPACT_ATOMS: atom_id res chain seq x y z
N MET A 1 9.79 -45.42 -62.50
CA MET A 1 11.18 -45.56 -63.01
C MET A 1 11.82 -44.19 -62.99
N GLY A 2 13.01 -44.08 -62.38
CA GLY A 2 13.66 -42.80 -62.16
C GLY A 2 14.36 -42.23 -63.39
N SER A 3 14.71 -40.96 -63.30
CA SER A 3 15.96 -40.38 -63.83
C SER A 3 16.08 -38.90 -63.45
N LYS A 4 17.15 -38.58 -62.70
CA LYS A 4 17.90 -37.31 -62.81
C LYS A 4 18.70 -37.34 -64.14
N PRO A 5 19.46 -36.29 -64.57
CA PRO A 5 19.65 -34.92 -64.04
C PRO A 5 19.63 -33.80 -65.11
N SER A 6 19.77 -32.52 -64.71
CA SER A 6 20.70 -31.60 -65.38
C SER A 6 21.12 -30.45 -64.47
N LYS A 7 22.39 -30.07 -64.57
CA LYS A 7 23.16 -29.14 -63.72
C LYS A 7 23.19 -27.74 -64.33
N ARG A 8 23.30 -26.70 -63.48
CA ARG A 8 24.38 -25.68 -63.52
C ARG A 8 24.29 -24.74 -62.30
N LYS A 9 25.45 -24.51 -61.66
CA LYS A 9 25.83 -23.49 -60.67
C LYS A 9 26.74 -22.45 -61.41
N PRO A 10 27.31 -21.40 -60.78
CA PRO A 10 26.98 -20.66 -59.53
C PRO A 10 26.96 -19.12 -59.76
N PHE A 11 26.50 -18.32 -58.78
CA PHE A 11 27.10 -17.00 -58.52
C PHE A 11 26.96 -16.64 -57.04
N THR A 12 28.08 -16.24 -56.47
CA THR A 12 28.32 -15.80 -55.09
C THR A 12 28.01 -14.32 -54.94
N THR A 13 27.23 -13.93 -53.93
CA THR A 13 27.37 -12.62 -53.26
C THR A 13 26.99 -12.76 -51.79
N LEU A 14 28.00 -12.60 -50.94
CA LEU A 14 27.94 -12.40 -49.51
C LEU A 14 27.17 -11.09 -49.25
N SER A 15 26.00 -11.14 -48.61
CA SER A 15 25.28 -9.96 -48.15
C SER A 15 25.44 -9.84 -46.63
N LEU A 16 26.23 -8.86 -46.21
CA LEU A 16 26.37 -8.44 -44.81
C LEU A 16 25.01 -8.05 -44.23
N THR A 17 24.62 -8.70 -43.14
CA THR A 17 23.54 -8.24 -42.27
C THR A 17 24.10 -7.92 -40.89
N PHE A 18 23.64 -6.78 -40.34
CA PHE A 18 23.74 -6.34 -38.95
C PHE A 18 25.06 -5.75 -38.45
N LEU A 19 25.38 -4.55 -38.94
CA LEU A 19 26.14 -3.54 -38.19
C LEU A 19 25.25 -2.30 -37.97
N SER A 20 24.29 -2.34 -37.03
CA SER A 20 23.56 -1.11 -36.65
C SER A 20 22.94 -1.07 -35.25
N LEU A 21 23.45 -1.85 -34.27
CA LEU A 21 23.03 -1.67 -32.86
C LEU A 21 23.92 -0.70 -32.07
N THR A 22 25.06 -0.26 -32.63
CA THR A 22 25.99 0.68 -31.98
C THR A 22 25.72 2.15 -32.28
N LEU A 23 24.89 2.47 -33.29
CA LEU A 23 24.59 3.87 -33.65
C LEU A 23 23.40 4.49 -32.88
N MET A 24 22.51 3.67 -32.30
CA MET A 24 21.38 4.16 -31.47
C MET A 24 21.78 4.51 -30.03
N LEU A 25 22.95 4.08 -29.56
CA LEU A 25 23.49 4.43 -28.24
C LEU A 25 24.25 5.78 -28.22
N ILE A 26 24.53 6.36 -29.39
CA ILE A 26 25.29 7.62 -29.48
C ILE A 26 24.37 8.86 -29.56
N ILE A 27 23.12 8.70 -30.00
CA ILE A 27 22.18 9.84 -30.17
C ILE A 27 21.46 10.20 -28.85
N PHE A 28 21.43 9.32 -27.85
CA PHE A 28 20.87 9.63 -26.52
C PHE A 28 21.88 10.24 -25.52
N ARG A 29 23.14 10.45 -25.92
CA ARG A 29 24.17 11.08 -25.06
C ARG A 29 24.44 12.56 -25.36
N SER A 30 23.80 13.14 -26.36
CA SER A 30 24.15 14.48 -26.86
C SER A 30 22.95 15.41 -27.00
N PHE A 31 22.10 15.50 -25.96
CA PHE A 31 21.23 16.67 -25.75
C PHE A 31 21.23 17.07 -24.26
N ARG A 32 22.41 17.44 -23.77
CA ARG A 32 22.55 18.33 -22.60
C ARG A 32 22.57 19.75 -23.16
N TRP A 33 21.56 20.54 -22.82
CA TRP A 33 21.65 22.00 -22.95
C TRP A 33 22.85 22.48 -22.12
N LYS A 34 23.97 22.79 -22.79
CA LYS A 34 25.08 23.55 -22.20
C LYS A 34 24.69 25.03 -22.29
N ILE A 35 24.33 25.61 -21.16
CA ILE A 35 24.37 27.06 -21.00
C ILE A 35 25.85 27.42 -20.82
N GLU A 36 26.49 27.98 -21.85
CA GLU A 36 27.82 28.57 -21.73
C GLU A 36 27.69 29.91 -20.99
N VAL A 37 28.17 29.94 -19.75
CA VAL A 37 28.37 31.17 -18.98
C VAL A 37 29.81 31.63 -19.22
N PRO A 38 30.05 32.91 -19.60
CA PRO A 38 31.40 33.38 -19.92
C PRO A 38 32.29 33.38 -18.68
N ARG A 39 33.46 32.73 -18.77
CA ARG A 39 34.51 32.74 -17.74
C ARG A 39 35.13 34.14 -17.66
N LYS A 40 34.77 34.91 -16.63
CA LYS A 40 35.65 35.96 -16.11
C LYS A 40 36.65 35.31 -15.14
N ASN A 41 37.93 35.51 -15.42
CA ASN A 41 39.03 35.22 -14.50
C ASN A 41 38.83 36.02 -13.21
N ILE A 42 38.64 35.32 -12.09
CA ILE A 42 38.75 35.90 -10.75
C ILE A 42 39.61 34.93 -9.93
N ASN A 43 40.82 35.38 -9.63
CA ASN A 43 41.61 34.82 -8.54
C ASN A 43 40.90 35.18 -7.23
N SER A 44 40.19 34.22 -6.65
CA SER A 44 39.75 34.26 -5.26
C SER A 44 39.61 32.82 -4.79
N ILE A 45 40.13 32.51 -3.60
CA ILE A 45 39.97 31.22 -2.93
C ILE A 45 38.47 30.93 -2.87
N SER A 46 37.97 30.06 -3.76
CA SER A 46 36.54 29.79 -3.87
C SER A 46 36.14 28.87 -2.72
N VAL A 47 35.52 29.42 -1.68
CA VAL A 47 34.75 28.63 -0.71
C VAL A 47 33.73 27.83 -1.51
N ARG A 48 33.94 26.52 -1.60
CA ARG A 48 33.11 25.64 -2.43
C ARG A 48 32.00 25.08 -1.55
N TYR A 49 30.88 25.79 -1.53
CA TYR A 49 29.67 25.30 -0.86
C TYR A 49 29.28 23.91 -1.36
N PRO A 50 28.68 23.06 -0.50
CA PRO A 50 28.07 21.83 -0.95
C PRO A 50 27.01 22.14 -2.03
N GLU A 51 26.94 21.31 -3.07
CA GLU A 51 26.06 21.60 -4.22
C GLU A 51 24.59 21.67 -3.80
N TRP A 52 24.16 20.80 -2.88
CA TRP A 52 22.81 20.84 -2.32
C TRP A 52 22.48 22.19 -1.66
N TYR A 53 23.44 22.82 -0.99
CA TYR A 53 23.21 24.10 -0.32
C TYR A 53 22.98 25.19 -1.35
N ARG A 54 23.81 25.24 -2.40
CA ARG A 54 23.64 26.20 -3.49
C ARG A 54 22.26 26.08 -4.14
N ILE A 55 21.77 24.85 -4.32
CA ILE A 55 20.44 24.58 -4.89
C ILE A 55 19.33 25.11 -3.95
N ILE A 56 19.41 24.83 -2.65
CA ILE A 56 18.39 25.23 -1.68
C ILE A 56 18.43 26.73 -1.40
N ALA A 57 19.62 27.32 -1.24
CA ALA A 57 19.78 28.75 -0.96
C ALA A 57 19.18 29.63 -2.07
N GLN A 58 19.32 29.21 -3.33
CA GLN A 58 18.65 29.86 -4.46
C GLN A 58 17.12 29.84 -4.35
N LYS A 59 16.53 28.86 -3.65
CA LYS A 59 15.08 28.71 -3.49
C LYS A 59 14.53 29.45 -2.29
N LEU A 60 15.25 29.46 -1.17
CA LEU A 60 14.78 30.08 0.06
C LEU A 60 14.84 31.62 0.00
N ALA A 61 15.72 32.21 -0.83
CA ALA A 61 15.93 33.66 -0.90
C ALA A 61 16.19 34.33 0.48
N GLN A 62 16.57 33.53 1.48
CA GLN A 62 16.87 33.97 2.84
C GLN A 62 18.35 34.36 2.96
N LYS A 63 18.64 35.32 3.84
CA LYS A 63 20.02 35.78 4.12
C LYS A 63 20.83 34.80 4.97
N ARG A 64 20.16 33.99 5.79
CA ARG A 64 20.80 33.00 6.68
C ARG A 64 19.90 31.78 6.80
N ILE A 65 20.45 30.59 6.52
CA ILE A 65 19.71 29.32 6.53
C ILE A 65 20.07 28.53 7.78
N ARG A 66 19.08 28.00 8.50
CA ARG A 66 19.30 27.17 9.68
C ARG A 66 19.27 25.68 9.31
N VAL A 67 20.39 25.01 9.56
CA VAL A 67 20.66 23.63 9.13
C VAL A 67 20.76 22.71 10.34
N GLY A 68 19.86 21.74 10.45
CA GLY A 68 19.90 20.68 11.46
C GLY A 68 20.65 19.45 10.96
N LEU A 69 21.66 18.97 11.68
CA LEU A 69 22.40 17.75 11.34
C LEU A 69 21.90 16.56 12.18
N VAL A 70 21.43 15.50 11.51
CA VAL A 70 20.87 14.30 12.15
C VAL A 70 21.67 13.07 11.74
N ASN A 71 22.24 12.36 12.72
CA ASN A 71 23.03 11.14 12.49
C ASN A 71 24.21 11.33 11.50
N VAL A 72 24.78 12.54 11.43
CA VAL A 72 25.98 12.84 10.61
C VAL A 72 27.23 12.67 11.48
N ASN A 73 28.27 12.01 10.95
CA ASN A 73 29.53 11.82 11.68
C ASN A 73 30.27 13.17 11.89
N ASN A 74 31.26 13.18 12.79
CA ASN A 74 31.94 14.43 13.12
C ASN A 74 32.73 14.99 11.93
N GLU A 75 33.44 14.15 11.18
CA GLU A 75 34.21 14.57 10.00
C GLU A 75 33.33 15.27 8.96
N THR A 76 32.23 14.64 8.54
CA THR A 76 31.28 15.24 7.60
C THR A 76 30.58 16.48 8.20
N SER A 77 30.35 16.51 9.51
CA SER A 77 29.82 17.70 10.18
C SER A 77 30.80 18.87 10.13
N GLU A 78 32.10 18.63 10.31
CA GLU A 78 33.17 19.63 10.22
C GLU A 78 33.38 20.09 8.78
N ASP A 79 33.31 19.18 7.80
CA ASP A 79 33.34 19.50 6.37
C ASP A 79 32.17 20.39 5.97
N ILE A 80 30.95 20.04 6.40
CA ILE A 80 29.77 20.88 6.17
C ILE A 80 29.96 22.23 6.85
N GLY A 81 30.44 22.27 8.10
CA GLY A 81 30.68 23.51 8.85
C GLY A 81 31.69 24.44 8.20
N SER A 82 32.83 23.90 7.79
CA SER A 82 33.92 24.66 7.15
C SER A 82 33.58 25.16 5.75
N ALA A 83 32.59 24.56 5.09
CA ALA A 83 32.15 24.97 3.76
C ALA A 83 31.27 26.24 3.73
N PHE A 84 30.86 26.77 4.89
CA PHE A 84 30.06 28.00 4.97
C PHE A 84 30.87 29.20 5.43
N VAL A 85 30.59 30.36 4.84
CA VAL A 85 31.11 31.64 5.36
C VAL A 85 30.34 31.98 6.64
N GLN A 86 31.05 32.53 7.62
CA GLN A 86 30.50 32.91 8.92
C GLN A 86 29.28 33.83 8.74
N GLY A 87 28.10 33.36 9.20
CA GLY A 87 26.84 34.11 9.16
C GLY A 87 25.87 33.73 8.03
N GLU A 88 26.28 32.92 7.05
CA GLU A 88 25.41 32.47 5.93
C GLU A 88 24.53 31.26 6.30
N ALA A 89 25.03 30.40 7.18
CA ALA A 89 24.27 29.27 7.71
C ALA A 89 24.51 29.11 9.21
N GLU A 90 23.47 28.71 9.93
CA GLU A 90 23.57 28.25 11.31
C GLU A 90 23.46 26.74 11.35
N ILE A 91 24.52 26.06 11.76
CA ILE A 91 24.54 24.60 11.84
C ILE A 91 24.32 24.17 13.28
N VAL A 92 23.33 23.31 13.47
CA VAL A 92 22.97 22.75 14.77
C VAL A 92 22.98 21.25 14.68
N LYS A 93 23.82 20.60 15.51
CA LYS A 93 23.84 19.14 15.62
C LYS A 93 22.69 18.69 16.52
N VAL A 94 21.82 17.80 16.00
CA VAL A 94 20.72 17.22 16.76
C VAL A 94 21.18 15.92 17.42
N ASN A 95 21.15 15.90 18.74
CA ASN A 95 21.57 14.76 19.54
C ASN A 95 20.34 13.98 20.05
N PHE A 96 20.39 12.65 19.91
CA PHE A 96 19.40 11.72 20.44
C PHE A 96 20.05 10.35 20.67
N ASN A 97 19.50 9.59 21.62
CA ASN A 97 20.00 8.25 21.93
C ASN A 97 19.49 7.24 20.89
N ARG A 98 20.35 6.31 20.45
CA ARG A 98 19.94 5.19 19.61
C ARG A 98 18.98 4.28 20.37
N ALA A 99 17.97 3.74 19.69
CA ALA A 99 17.11 2.70 20.24
C ALA A 99 17.95 1.51 20.71
N ALA A 100 17.56 0.90 21.84
CA ALA A 100 18.35 -0.19 22.41
C ALA A 100 18.42 -1.39 21.45
N ASP A 101 19.60 -2.04 21.36
CA ASP A 101 19.86 -3.09 20.38
C ASP A 101 18.95 -4.33 20.53
N HIS A 102 18.35 -4.54 21.70
CA HIS A 102 17.38 -5.61 21.95
C HIS A 102 15.97 -5.32 21.42
N ILE A 103 15.67 -4.07 21.02
CA ILE A 103 14.39 -3.72 20.40
C ILE A 103 14.45 -4.14 18.94
N GLN A 104 13.77 -5.25 18.63
CA GLN A 104 13.65 -5.78 17.28
C GLN A 104 12.40 -5.28 16.57
N TRP A 105 12.36 -5.42 15.24
CA TRP A 105 11.20 -5.02 14.43
C TRP A 105 9.89 -5.63 14.93
N GLY A 106 9.90 -6.92 15.29
CA GLY A 106 8.72 -7.61 15.81
C GLY A 106 8.19 -7.08 17.14
N HIS A 107 9.01 -6.39 17.95
CA HIS A 107 8.54 -5.74 19.17
C HIS A 107 7.73 -4.47 18.85
N LEU A 108 8.08 -3.76 17.77
CA LEU A 108 7.31 -2.61 17.28
C LEU A 108 6.12 -3.04 16.44
N PHE A 109 6.22 -4.20 15.77
CA PHE A 109 5.20 -4.75 14.89
C PHE A 109 4.80 -6.18 15.33
N PRO A 110 4.18 -6.33 16.52
CA PRO A 110 3.78 -7.64 17.01
C PRO A 110 2.61 -8.18 16.19
N GLU A 111 2.45 -9.51 16.19
CA GLU A 111 1.30 -10.18 15.57
C GLU A 111 -0.02 -9.75 16.22
N TRP A 112 -0.05 -9.81 17.55
CA TRP A 112 -1.22 -9.57 18.37
C TRP A 112 -1.01 -8.36 19.28
N ILE A 113 -2.11 -7.65 19.55
CA ILE A 113 -2.22 -6.61 20.57
C ILE A 113 -3.54 -6.76 21.32
N ASP A 114 -3.59 -6.27 22.56
CA ASP A 114 -4.85 -6.16 23.30
C ASP A 114 -5.64 -4.94 22.78
N GLU A 115 -6.65 -5.18 21.94
CA GLU A 115 -7.55 -4.14 21.44
C GLU A 115 -8.66 -3.75 22.44
N ASP A 116 -8.93 -4.61 23.42
CA ASP A 116 -9.99 -4.39 24.41
C ASP A 116 -9.48 -3.53 25.58
N ASN A 117 -8.20 -3.66 25.93
CA ASN A 117 -7.52 -2.87 26.96
C ASN A 117 -6.28 -2.14 26.41
N PRO A 118 -6.45 -1.17 25.49
CA PRO A 118 -5.34 -0.53 24.79
C PRO A 118 -4.38 0.24 25.70
N GLU A 119 -4.83 0.65 26.88
CA GLU A 119 -3.99 1.34 27.88
C GLU A 119 -3.02 0.37 28.60
N GLU A 120 -3.32 -0.93 28.61
CA GLU A 120 -2.44 -1.97 29.17
C GLU A 120 -1.40 -2.48 28.15
N GLN A 121 -1.63 -2.22 26.86
CA GLN A 121 -0.76 -2.63 25.77
C GLN A 121 0.58 -1.88 25.82
N LYS A 122 1.65 -2.59 26.18
CA LYS A 122 3.00 -2.03 26.21
C LYS A 122 3.63 -2.01 24.83
N CYS A 123 4.19 -0.85 24.47
CA CYS A 123 5.01 -0.66 23.28
C CYS A 123 6.44 -0.30 23.69
N PRO A 124 7.47 -0.78 22.97
CA PRO A 124 8.83 -0.29 23.15
C PRO A 124 8.91 1.21 22.88
N GLU A 125 9.55 1.94 23.78
CA GLU A 125 9.80 3.37 23.60
C GLU A 125 11.04 3.56 22.70
N ILE A 126 10.89 4.38 21.66
CA ILE A 126 12.01 4.77 20.81
C ILE A 126 12.48 6.15 21.25
N PRO A 127 13.73 6.31 21.72
CA PRO A 127 14.20 7.60 22.19
C PRO A 127 14.15 8.65 21.07
N MET A 128 13.54 9.80 21.36
CA MET A 128 13.44 10.93 20.44
C MET A 128 14.10 12.17 21.06
N PRO A 129 14.67 13.09 20.27
CA PRO A 129 15.18 14.34 20.81
C PRO A 129 14.05 15.21 21.36
N ARG A 130 14.37 16.06 22.33
CA ARG A 130 13.45 17.12 22.79
C ARG A 130 13.39 18.21 21.73
N TYR A 131 12.39 18.15 20.86
CA TYR A 131 12.30 19.03 19.67
C TYR A 131 12.33 20.53 20.02
N ASN A 132 11.75 20.93 21.15
CA ASN A 132 11.72 22.34 21.59
C ASN A 132 13.12 22.92 21.89
N ASP A 133 14.11 22.06 22.19
CA ASP A 133 15.49 22.49 22.48
C ASP A 133 16.19 23.02 21.22
N TYR A 134 15.68 22.67 20.03
CA TYR A 134 16.35 22.94 18.76
C TYR A 134 15.75 24.10 17.98
N GLY A 135 14.50 24.51 18.20
CA GLY A 135 13.81 25.51 17.36
C GLY A 135 13.54 25.04 15.93
N GLU A 136 13.25 25.97 15.00
CA GLU A 136 12.94 25.65 13.61
C GLU A 136 14.18 25.50 12.72
N PHE A 137 14.11 24.54 11.77
CA PHE A 137 15.13 24.36 10.73
C PHE A 137 14.53 24.64 9.35
N ASP A 138 15.29 25.32 8.51
CA ASP A 138 14.98 25.47 7.08
C ASP A 138 15.40 24.21 6.30
N VAL A 139 16.52 23.62 6.71
CA VAL A 139 17.09 22.41 6.10
C VAL A 139 17.49 21.42 7.17
N ILE A 140 17.15 20.15 6.97
CA ILE A 140 17.73 19.05 7.77
C ILE A 140 18.62 18.21 6.88
N VAL A 141 19.87 18.02 7.28
CA VAL A 141 20.81 17.12 6.63
C VAL A 141 20.90 15.86 7.48
N ALA A 142 20.65 14.70 6.88
CA ALA A 142 20.63 13.44 7.60
C ALA A 142 21.40 12.34 6.87
N SER A 143 22.16 11.54 7.62
CA SER A 143 22.71 10.29 7.11
C SER A 143 21.82 9.13 7.53
N ILE A 144 21.36 8.33 6.57
CA ILE A 144 20.44 7.22 6.85
C ILE A 144 21.22 5.92 7.02
N PRO A 145 20.97 5.14 8.09
CA PRO A 145 21.53 3.81 8.22
C PRO A 145 21.20 2.91 7.02
N CYS A 146 22.26 2.34 6.45
CA CYS A 146 22.23 1.35 5.39
C CYS A 146 22.51 -0.02 6.00
N PRO A 147 21.50 -0.88 6.24
CA PRO A 147 21.80 -2.23 6.64
C PRO A 147 22.58 -2.94 5.52
N ILE A 148 23.85 -3.23 5.78
CA ILE A 148 24.70 -4.04 4.92
C ILE A 148 24.16 -5.47 4.98
N GLY A 149 23.78 -6.04 3.83
CA GLY A 149 23.25 -7.40 3.78
C GLY A 149 21.74 -7.53 3.98
N ALA A 150 20.95 -6.48 3.71
CA ALA A 150 19.51 -6.65 3.53
C ALA A 150 19.26 -7.79 2.52
N GLU A 151 18.52 -8.82 2.95
CA GLU A 151 18.28 -10.00 2.12
C GLU A 151 17.75 -9.58 0.75
N LYS A 152 18.43 -10.03 -0.31
CA LYS A 152 18.14 -9.60 -1.66
C LYS A 152 16.68 -9.90 -1.99
N GLY A 153 15.89 -8.84 -2.13
CA GLY A 153 14.48 -8.92 -2.46
C GLY A 153 13.52 -8.92 -1.27
N MET A 154 13.97 -8.53 -0.08
CA MET A 154 13.09 -8.24 1.06
C MET A 154 13.05 -6.74 1.38
N GLY A 155 11.99 -6.32 2.06
CA GLY A 155 11.86 -4.99 2.64
C GLY A 155 12.82 -4.78 3.79
N ILE A 156 13.32 -3.55 3.94
CA ILE A 156 14.24 -3.20 5.02
C ILE A 156 13.45 -2.96 6.31
N ARG A 157 13.72 -3.77 7.34
CA ARG A 157 13.09 -3.74 8.66
C ARG A 157 14.15 -3.46 9.73
N ASP A 158 14.63 -2.22 9.75
CA ASP A 158 15.70 -1.76 10.64
C ASP A 158 15.20 -0.67 11.59
N VAL A 159 15.29 -0.92 12.90
CA VAL A 159 14.73 -0.03 13.94
C VAL A 159 15.47 1.31 13.99
N PHE A 160 16.79 1.30 13.84
CA PHE A 160 17.57 2.54 13.90
C PHE A 160 17.32 3.42 12.68
N ARG A 161 17.19 2.82 11.50
CA ARG A 161 16.78 3.49 10.27
C ARG A 161 15.41 4.13 10.42
N LEU A 162 14.43 3.42 10.99
CA LEU A 162 13.11 3.99 11.29
C LEU A 162 13.22 5.17 12.24
N GLN A 163 13.98 5.01 13.34
CA GLN A 163 14.21 6.08 14.31
C GLN A 163 14.79 7.34 13.66
N VAL A 164 15.86 7.23 12.86
CA VAL A 164 16.48 8.38 12.18
C VAL A 164 15.47 9.08 11.27
N ASN A 165 14.71 8.33 10.46
CA ASN A 165 13.70 8.94 9.57
C ASN A 165 12.59 9.65 10.36
N LEU A 166 12.16 9.09 11.50
CA LEU A 166 11.17 9.71 12.38
C LEU A 166 11.72 10.96 13.10
N VAL A 167 12.99 10.97 13.50
CA VAL A 167 13.63 12.16 14.07
C VAL A 167 13.61 13.30 13.06
N VAL A 168 14.06 13.04 11.83
CA VAL A 168 14.04 14.02 10.73
C VAL A 168 12.61 14.51 10.49
N ALA A 169 11.64 13.60 10.35
CA ALA A 169 10.26 13.97 10.08
C ALA A 169 9.65 14.84 11.19
N ASN A 170 9.88 14.48 12.46
CA ASN A 170 9.37 15.24 13.60
C ASN A 170 10.04 16.62 13.73
N LEU A 171 11.34 16.75 13.45
CA LEU A 171 12.01 18.06 13.47
C LEU A 171 11.42 19.05 12.45
N LEU A 172 10.98 18.57 11.27
CA LEU A 172 10.33 19.42 10.26
C LEU A 172 8.94 19.90 10.70
N VAL A 173 8.16 19.02 11.32
CA VAL A 173 6.73 19.28 11.57
C VAL A 173 6.41 19.74 12.98
N ARG A 174 7.20 19.34 13.99
CA ARG A 174 6.99 19.73 15.40
C ARG A 174 7.49 21.14 15.70
N SER A 175 8.45 21.60 14.93
CA SER A 175 8.93 22.98 15.00
C SER A 175 7.93 23.97 14.38
N SER A 176 7.03 23.52 13.49
CA SER A 176 6.10 24.33 12.70
C SER A 176 4.62 24.28 13.16
N PHE A 177 4.33 23.89 14.41
CA PHE A 177 2.93 23.62 14.84
C PHE A 177 2.00 24.83 14.89
N GLU A 178 2.51 26.08 14.88
CA GLU A 178 1.66 27.25 15.13
C GLU A 178 1.42 28.22 13.96
N TYR A 179 2.31 28.44 12.97
CA TYR A 179 2.03 29.48 11.93
C TYR A 179 2.66 29.27 10.52
N HIS A 180 3.36 28.15 10.26
CA HIS A 180 4.31 28.07 9.12
C HIS A 180 4.12 26.88 8.17
N GLU A 181 2.90 26.36 7.98
CA GLU A 181 2.65 25.18 7.12
C GLU A 181 3.02 25.39 5.64
N TYR A 182 3.05 26.65 5.20
CA TYR A 182 3.36 27.05 3.83
C TYR A 182 4.86 27.34 3.62
N GLU A 183 5.67 27.26 4.67
CA GLU A 183 7.10 27.48 4.54
C GLU A 183 7.78 26.31 3.84
N MET A 184 8.68 26.67 2.93
CA MET A 184 9.49 25.69 2.22
C MET A 184 10.58 25.18 3.16
N LYS A 185 10.40 23.97 3.67
CA LYS A 185 11.45 23.23 4.37
C LYS A 185 12.04 22.14 3.47
N PHE A 186 13.32 21.87 3.63
CA PHE A 186 14.04 20.87 2.83
C PHE A 186 14.71 19.81 3.70
N VAL A 187 14.89 18.63 3.13
CA VAL A 187 15.70 17.56 3.73
C VAL A 187 16.75 17.12 2.73
N VAL A 188 17.98 16.94 3.18
CA VAL A 188 19.08 16.40 2.38
C VAL A 188 19.50 15.07 3.01
N PHE A 189 19.31 13.97 2.29
CA PHE A 189 19.82 12.68 2.70
C PHE A 189 21.19 12.44 2.07
N LEU A 190 22.17 12.10 2.90
CA LEU A 190 23.54 11.84 2.48
C LEU A 190 23.73 10.35 2.12
N GLY A 191 24.52 10.09 1.09
CA GLY A 191 24.89 8.76 0.63
C GLY A 191 23.89 8.14 -0.34
N SER A 192 24.16 6.89 -0.72
CA SER A 192 23.38 6.15 -1.72
C SER A 192 22.11 5.49 -1.18
N CYS A 193 21.92 5.49 0.15
CA CYS A 193 20.73 4.92 0.75
C CYS A 193 19.60 5.92 0.77
N SER A 194 18.54 5.61 0.03
CA SER A 194 17.31 6.38 0.06
C SER A 194 16.69 6.39 1.47
N PRO A 195 15.91 7.41 1.85
CA PRO A 195 15.13 7.40 3.08
C PRO A 195 14.02 6.34 3.06
N MET A 196 13.30 6.19 4.18
CA MET A 196 12.07 5.39 4.19
C MET A 196 11.00 6.12 3.38
N TRP A 197 10.67 5.55 2.23
CA TRP A 197 9.77 6.16 1.25
C TRP A 197 8.31 6.23 1.73
N GLU A 198 7.96 5.44 2.74
CA GLU A 198 6.69 5.52 3.47
C GLU A 198 6.56 6.81 4.29
N ILE A 199 7.69 7.45 4.63
CA ILE A 199 7.76 8.73 5.36
C ILE A 199 8.07 9.87 4.37
N PHE A 200 9.13 9.73 3.57
CA PHE A 200 9.55 10.72 2.57
C PHE A 200 9.23 10.23 1.17
N ARG A 201 8.11 10.69 0.61
CA ARG A 201 7.61 10.14 -0.65
C ARG A 201 8.52 10.54 -1.80
N CYS A 202 8.56 9.70 -2.83
CA CYS A 202 9.25 10.06 -4.06
C CYS A 202 8.58 11.25 -4.80
N ASP A 203 7.32 11.55 -4.47
CA ASP A 203 6.64 12.78 -4.91
C ASP A 203 7.32 14.06 -4.37
N ASP A 204 7.99 13.93 -3.22
CA ASP A 204 8.68 15.02 -2.54
C ASP A 204 10.15 15.15 -2.99
N LEU A 205 10.66 14.21 -3.80
CA LEU A 205 12.04 14.23 -4.29
C LEU A 205 12.24 15.41 -5.24
N PHE A 206 13.11 16.33 -4.85
CA PHE A 206 13.42 17.55 -5.59
C PHE A 206 14.67 17.40 -6.47
N TRP A 207 15.71 16.75 -5.94
CA TRP A 207 16.96 16.52 -6.66
C TRP A 207 17.64 15.25 -6.16
N ASP A 208 18.32 14.53 -7.04
CA ASP A 208 19.13 13.36 -6.69
C ASP A 208 20.30 13.24 -7.66
N ASP A 209 21.52 13.10 -7.13
CA ASP A 209 22.73 12.83 -7.92
C ASP A 209 23.46 11.55 -7.48
N GLY A 210 22.87 10.79 -6.56
CA GLY A 210 23.41 9.55 -6.02
C GLY A 210 24.42 9.73 -4.87
N ALA A 211 24.96 10.93 -4.65
CA ALA A 211 25.75 11.27 -3.47
C ALA A 211 24.88 11.89 -2.38
N TRP A 212 23.88 12.68 -2.77
CA TRP A 212 22.83 13.16 -1.89
C TRP A 212 21.50 13.32 -2.63
N SER A 213 20.41 13.21 -1.88
CA SER A 213 19.05 13.43 -2.38
C SER A 213 18.37 14.54 -1.58
N ILE A 214 17.80 15.51 -2.28
CA ILE A 214 17.09 16.66 -1.70
C ILE A 214 15.59 16.39 -1.82
N TYR A 215 14.88 16.44 -0.69
CA TYR A 215 13.43 16.32 -0.60
C TYR A 215 12.82 17.66 -0.15
N ARG A 216 11.64 17.96 -0.68
CA ARG A 216 10.78 19.06 -0.25
C ARG A 216 9.41 18.49 0.14
N PRO A 217 9.27 17.99 1.38
CA PRO A 217 8.07 17.27 1.80
C PRO A 217 6.85 18.17 1.97
N ASP A 218 5.67 17.61 1.69
CA ASP A 218 4.40 18.21 2.13
C ASP A 218 4.28 18.05 3.66
N LEU A 219 4.44 19.16 4.38
CA LEU A 219 4.44 19.17 5.84
C LEU A 219 3.09 18.72 6.44
N ARG A 220 1.97 18.95 5.75
CA ARG A 220 0.64 18.51 6.22
C ARG A 220 0.54 16.99 6.19
N ARG A 221 1.01 16.36 5.10
CA ARG A 221 1.08 14.90 4.99
C ARG A 221 2.08 14.30 5.97
N LEU A 222 3.26 14.89 6.09
CA LEU A 222 4.29 14.41 7.01
C LEU A 222 3.84 14.53 8.47
N LYS A 223 3.09 15.57 8.80
CA LYS A 223 2.45 15.73 10.12
C LYS A 223 1.48 14.59 10.39
N GLN A 224 0.60 14.25 9.44
CA GLN A 224 -0.29 13.08 9.58
C GLN A 224 0.49 11.80 9.87
N LYS A 225 1.70 11.62 9.29
CA LYS A 225 2.56 10.47 9.57
C LYS A 225 3.12 10.44 10.98
N VAL A 226 3.72 11.54 11.45
CA VAL A 226 4.41 11.52 12.76
C VAL A 226 3.47 11.48 13.96
N LEU A 227 2.19 11.77 13.73
CA LEU A 227 1.13 11.64 14.73
C LEU A 227 0.63 10.21 14.88
N MET A 228 0.97 9.32 13.94
CA MET A 228 0.68 7.89 14.09
C MET A 228 1.69 7.22 15.03
N PRO A 229 1.30 6.12 15.69
CA PRO A 229 2.24 5.30 16.47
C PRO A 229 3.46 4.87 15.65
N VAL A 230 4.60 4.75 16.31
CA VAL A 230 5.89 4.36 15.69
C VAL A 230 5.81 2.99 15.02
N GLY A 231 5.05 2.07 15.58
CA GLY A 231 4.80 0.73 15.05
C GLY A 231 3.36 0.28 15.30
N THR A 232 3.08 -0.98 15.03
CA THR A 232 1.73 -1.57 15.15
C THR A 232 1.46 -2.26 16.47
N CYS A 233 2.31 -2.04 17.48
CA CYS A 233 2.05 -2.46 18.86
C CYS A 233 0.93 -1.63 19.52
N GLN A 234 0.41 -0.60 18.84
CA GLN A 234 -0.76 0.19 19.21
C GLN A 234 -1.69 0.35 17.99
N LEU A 235 -2.97 0.58 18.26
CA LEU A 235 -3.93 1.00 17.25
C LEU A 235 -3.64 2.44 16.80
N ALA A 236 -3.76 2.68 15.50
CA ALA A 236 -3.77 4.02 14.96
C ALA A 236 -5.06 4.72 15.41
N ARG A 237 -4.91 5.81 16.19
CA ARG A 237 -6.05 6.65 16.59
C ARG A 237 -6.26 7.78 15.57
N PRO A 238 -7.51 8.14 15.24
CA PRO A 238 -7.76 9.29 14.39
C PRO A 238 -7.26 10.55 15.09
N PHE A 239 -6.75 11.51 14.31
CA PHE A 239 -6.16 12.74 14.87
C PHE A 239 -7.10 13.50 15.82
N THR A 240 -8.41 13.33 15.66
CA THR A 240 -9.45 13.93 16.50
C THR A 240 -9.35 13.54 17.96
N GLU A 241 -9.10 12.26 18.23
CA GLU A 241 -9.04 11.74 19.59
C GLU A 241 -7.77 12.16 20.32
N SER A 242 -6.70 12.50 19.58
CA SER A 242 -5.42 12.92 20.17
C SER A 242 -5.43 14.34 20.74
N GLY A 243 -6.52 15.10 20.57
CA GLY A 243 -6.59 16.51 20.99
C GLY A 243 -5.67 17.46 20.20
N GLN A 244 -4.89 16.95 19.25
CA GLN A 244 -4.01 17.71 18.35
C GLN A 244 -4.78 18.22 17.11
N GLU A 245 -6.06 18.54 17.32
CA GLU A 245 -7.05 18.97 16.33
C GLU A 245 -6.90 20.41 15.84
N GLY A 246 -5.92 21.18 16.34
CA GLY A 246 -5.75 22.59 15.94
C GLY A 246 -5.85 22.78 14.42
N TRP A 247 -5.41 21.78 13.66
CA TRP A 247 -5.35 21.73 12.20
C TRP A 247 -6.69 21.43 11.52
N ARG A 248 -7.62 20.69 12.14
CA ARG A 248 -8.98 20.52 11.58
C ARG A 248 -9.75 21.82 11.58
N ARG A 249 -9.57 22.67 12.60
CA ARG A 249 -10.15 24.03 12.61
C ARG A 249 -9.64 24.91 11.47
N TYR A 250 -8.39 24.72 11.01
CA TYR A 250 -7.80 25.48 9.91
C TYR A 250 -8.01 24.87 8.52
N ALA A 251 -8.08 23.53 8.39
CA ALA A 251 -8.50 22.88 7.15
C ALA A 251 -9.97 23.18 6.81
N LEU A 252 -10.81 23.43 7.82
CA LEU A 252 -12.18 23.94 7.64
C LEU A 252 -12.23 25.40 7.15
N ASN A 253 -11.14 26.17 7.26
CA ASN A 253 -11.03 27.49 6.62
C ASN A 253 -10.66 27.40 5.13
N ASP A 254 -10.18 26.25 4.66
CA ASP A 254 -10.10 25.94 3.22
C ASP A 254 -11.41 25.24 2.80
N ALA A 255 -12.53 25.98 2.90
CA ALA A 255 -13.86 25.50 2.53
C ALA A 255 -13.99 25.06 1.06
N LEU A 256 -12.91 25.14 0.27
CA LEU A 256 -12.83 24.82 -1.15
C LEU A 256 -12.21 23.45 -1.45
N TYR A 257 -11.48 22.82 -0.51
CA TYR A 257 -10.85 21.52 -0.75
C TYR A 257 -11.57 20.38 -0.02
N GLN A 258 -12.49 19.72 -0.73
CA GLN A 258 -13.04 18.42 -0.31
C GLN A 258 -12.13 17.31 -0.86
N PRO A 259 -11.50 16.47 0.00
CA PRO A 259 -10.67 15.37 -0.45
C PRO A 259 -11.45 14.44 -1.38
N ARG A 260 -10.84 14.10 -2.51
CA ARG A 260 -11.44 13.15 -3.48
C ARG A 260 -11.17 11.74 -2.98
N GLU A 261 -12.23 11.07 -2.56
CA GLU A 261 -12.13 9.80 -1.84
C GLU A 261 -13.03 8.73 -2.47
N ALA A 262 -12.51 7.50 -2.54
CA ALA A 262 -13.23 6.37 -3.14
C ALA A 262 -12.98 5.04 -2.42
N TYR A 263 -14.00 4.19 -2.41
CA TYR A 263 -13.84 2.75 -2.26
C TYR A 263 -13.45 2.15 -3.60
N VAL A 264 -12.42 1.30 -3.57
CA VAL A 264 -11.86 0.72 -4.79
C VAL A 264 -11.83 -0.80 -4.66
N THR A 265 -12.30 -1.49 -5.69
CA THR A 265 -12.09 -2.94 -5.85
C THR A 265 -11.54 -3.26 -7.23
N ILE A 266 -11.11 -4.51 -7.44
CA ILE A 266 -10.56 -4.98 -8.70
C ILE A 266 -11.09 -6.35 -9.06
N LEU A 267 -11.49 -6.52 -10.32
CA LEU A 267 -11.81 -7.79 -10.94
C LEU A 267 -10.88 -8.04 -12.11
N HIS A 268 -10.20 -9.19 -12.10
CA HIS A 268 -9.34 -9.61 -13.20
C HIS A 268 -9.36 -11.14 -13.34
N SER A 269 -8.99 -11.64 -14.52
CA SER A 269 -8.86 -13.07 -14.84
C SER A 269 -10.12 -13.95 -14.72
N SER A 270 -11.20 -13.53 -14.05
CA SER A 270 -12.36 -14.38 -13.78
C SER A 270 -13.66 -13.60 -13.49
N GLU A 271 -14.76 -14.12 -14.02
CA GLU A 271 -16.14 -13.69 -13.74
C GLU A 271 -16.64 -14.14 -12.34
N ALA A 272 -15.95 -15.07 -11.68
CA ALA A 272 -16.41 -15.73 -10.46
C ALA A 272 -16.65 -14.77 -9.27
N TYR A 273 -16.09 -13.56 -9.34
CA TYR A 273 -16.17 -12.55 -8.29
C TYR A 273 -17.12 -11.39 -8.62
N VAL A 274 -17.83 -11.42 -9.76
CA VAL A 274 -18.78 -10.37 -10.14
C VAL A 274 -19.89 -10.22 -9.10
N CYS A 275 -20.48 -11.33 -8.65
CA CYS A 275 -21.50 -11.28 -7.60
C CYS A 275 -20.95 -10.73 -6.27
N GLY A 276 -19.72 -11.10 -5.92
CA GLY A 276 -19.03 -10.56 -4.74
C GLY A 276 -18.86 -9.04 -4.81
N ALA A 277 -18.38 -8.52 -5.95
CA ALA A 277 -18.24 -7.08 -6.17
C ALA A 277 -19.59 -6.35 -6.17
N ILE A 278 -20.67 -6.97 -6.68
CA ILE A 278 -22.03 -6.41 -6.57
C ILE A 278 -22.45 -6.32 -5.11
N ALA A 279 -22.30 -7.41 -4.34
CA ALA A 279 -22.65 -7.44 -2.93
C ALA A 279 -21.83 -6.41 -2.12
N LEU A 280 -20.53 -6.27 -2.42
CA LEU A 280 -19.66 -5.26 -1.81
C LEU A 280 -20.21 -3.85 -2.04
N ALA A 281 -20.48 -3.45 -3.30
CA ALA A 281 -21.05 -2.13 -3.58
C ALA A 281 -22.38 -1.90 -2.85
N GLN A 282 -23.27 -2.90 -2.87
CA GLN A 282 -24.57 -2.78 -2.22
C GLN A 282 -24.44 -2.65 -0.70
N SER A 283 -23.50 -3.36 -0.09
CA SER A 283 -23.22 -3.24 1.35
C SER A 283 -22.63 -1.88 1.73
N ILE A 284 -21.74 -1.31 0.90
CA ILE A 284 -21.20 0.05 1.10
C ILE A 284 -22.32 1.09 1.00
N ILE A 285 -23.18 0.99 -0.01
CA ILE A 285 -24.33 1.91 -0.20
C ILE A 285 -25.30 1.81 0.98
N GLN A 286 -25.62 0.60 1.44
CA GLN A 286 -26.49 0.37 2.60
C GLN A 286 -25.90 0.92 3.91
N SER A 287 -24.57 1.08 3.99
CA SER A 287 -23.91 1.74 5.11
C SER A 287 -23.98 3.28 5.08
N ASN A 288 -24.69 3.87 4.10
CA ASN A 288 -24.82 5.32 3.88
C ASN A 288 -23.48 6.04 3.62
N SER A 289 -22.56 5.38 2.91
CA SER A 289 -21.33 6.05 2.48
C SER A 289 -21.60 7.13 1.45
N THR A 290 -20.81 8.21 1.51
CA THR A 290 -20.84 9.33 0.56
C THR A 290 -19.75 9.26 -0.50
N LYS A 291 -18.87 8.24 -0.43
CA LYS A 291 -17.66 8.16 -1.24
C LYS A 291 -17.91 7.50 -2.59
N ASP A 292 -17.04 7.79 -3.54
CA ASP A 292 -17.13 7.20 -4.86
C ASP A 292 -16.87 5.68 -4.81
N LEU A 293 -17.57 4.93 -5.67
CA LEU A 293 -17.32 3.50 -5.88
C LEU A 293 -16.58 3.32 -7.19
N VAL A 294 -15.35 2.81 -7.17
CA VAL A 294 -14.54 2.56 -8.37
C VAL A 294 -14.16 1.08 -8.49
N LEU A 295 -14.39 0.50 -9.66
CA LEU A 295 -13.99 -0.87 -9.94
C LEU A 295 -13.02 -0.93 -11.11
N LEU A 296 -11.85 -1.49 -10.88
CA LEU A 296 -10.87 -1.80 -11.92
C LEU A 296 -11.23 -3.14 -12.57
N ALA A 297 -11.42 -3.18 -13.89
CA ALA A 297 -11.78 -4.40 -14.61
C ALA A 297 -10.87 -4.64 -15.83
N ASP A 298 -10.38 -5.86 -15.98
CA ASP A 298 -9.68 -6.29 -17.20
C ASP A 298 -10.63 -6.85 -18.27
N ASP A 299 -10.05 -7.27 -19.42
CA ASP A 299 -10.80 -7.82 -20.55
C ASP A 299 -11.46 -9.18 -20.32
N SER A 300 -11.20 -9.84 -19.19
CA SER A 300 -11.89 -11.08 -18.84
C SER A 300 -13.32 -10.86 -18.35
N ILE A 301 -13.67 -9.62 -17.95
CA ILE A 301 -15.01 -9.27 -17.49
C ILE A 301 -15.87 -8.83 -18.67
N SER A 302 -16.93 -9.60 -18.92
CA SER A 302 -17.87 -9.49 -20.03
C SER A 302 -18.70 -8.21 -19.97
N LYS A 303 -19.16 -7.76 -21.14
CA LYS A 303 -20.04 -6.58 -21.25
C LYS A 303 -21.30 -6.70 -20.38
N LYS A 304 -21.88 -7.91 -20.29
CA LYS A 304 -23.05 -8.18 -19.44
C LYS A 304 -22.70 -7.92 -17.97
N SER A 305 -21.62 -8.51 -17.47
CA SER A 305 -21.17 -8.30 -16.09
C SER A 305 -20.82 -6.84 -15.80
N LEU A 306 -20.17 -6.14 -16.74
CA LEU A 306 -19.89 -4.71 -16.60
C LEU A 306 -21.16 -3.86 -16.47
N GLN A 307 -22.25 -4.22 -17.17
CA GLN A 307 -23.55 -3.55 -16.99
C GLN A 307 -24.11 -3.78 -15.59
N GLY A 308 -24.01 -5.01 -15.07
CA GLY A 308 -24.42 -5.34 -13.71
C GLY A 308 -23.63 -4.58 -12.64
N LEU A 309 -22.30 -4.52 -12.80
CA LEU A 309 -21.42 -3.78 -11.90
C LEU A 309 -21.71 -2.27 -11.92
N LYS A 310 -21.95 -1.67 -13.09
CA LYS A 310 -22.40 -0.28 -13.20
C LYS A 310 -23.75 -0.06 -12.52
N ALA A 311 -24.71 -0.96 -12.76
CA ALA A 311 -26.04 -0.89 -12.16
C ALA A 311 -26.00 -1.06 -10.63
N ALA A 312 -24.97 -1.72 -10.09
CA ALA A 312 -24.72 -1.86 -8.66
C ALA A 312 -24.08 -0.61 -8.03
N GLY A 313 -23.61 0.34 -8.83
CA GLY A 313 -23.03 1.61 -8.36
C GLY A 313 -21.56 1.84 -8.75
N TRP A 314 -20.88 0.86 -9.35
CA TRP A 314 -19.45 0.99 -9.67
C TRP A 314 -19.17 1.91 -10.87
N LYS A 315 -18.27 2.87 -10.69
CA LYS A 315 -17.56 3.57 -11.77
C LYS A 315 -16.45 2.65 -12.31
N ILE A 316 -16.68 2.08 -13.50
CA ILE A 316 -15.77 1.10 -14.09
C ILE A 316 -14.56 1.79 -14.74
N LYS A 317 -13.36 1.36 -14.39
CA LYS A 317 -12.11 1.71 -15.08
C LYS A 317 -11.48 0.47 -15.70
N ARG A 318 -11.27 0.50 -17.02
CA ARG A 318 -10.60 -0.61 -17.73
C ARG A 318 -9.11 -0.57 -17.46
N ILE A 319 -8.53 -1.74 -17.19
CA ILE A 319 -7.11 -1.87 -16.89
C ILE A 319 -6.45 -2.97 -17.71
N THR A 320 -5.16 -2.77 -18.02
CA THR A 320 -4.29 -3.86 -18.45
C THR A 320 -3.74 -4.56 -17.22
N ARG A 321 -3.92 -5.88 -17.16
CA ARG A 321 -3.39 -6.72 -16.08
C ARG A 321 -1.88 -6.57 -15.92
N ILE A 322 -1.42 -6.76 -14.69
CA ILE A 322 0.00 -6.79 -14.36
C ILE A 322 0.34 -8.21 -13.93
N ARG A 323 1.25 -8.83 -14.67
CA ARG A 323 1.74 -10.17 -14.36
C ARG A 323 2.70 -10.12 -13.16
N SER A 324 2.53 -11.02 -12.21
CA SER A 324 3.48 -11.30 -11.14
C SER A 324 4.73 -11.94 -11.76
N PRO A 325 5.92 -11.30 -11.73
CA PRO A 325 7.09 -11.81 -12.46
C PRO A 325 7.53 -13.21 -12.02
N HIS A 326 7.39 -13.51 -10.73
CA HIS A 326 7.80 -14.76 -10.11
C HIS A 326 6.73 -15.86 -10.15
N ALA A 327 5.54 -15.58 -10.68
CA ALA A 327 4.47 -16.58 -10.73
C ALA A 327 4.67 -17.56 -11.91
N ALA A 328 4.36 -18.83 -11.66
CA ALA A 328 4.28 -19.83 -12.72
C ALA A 328 3.14 -19.49 -13.70
N LYS A 329 3.34 -19.82 -14.98
CA LYS A 329 2.33 -19.58 -16.02
C LYS A 329 1.05 -20.37 -15.71
N GLY A 330 -0.11 -19.70 -15.74
CA GLY A 330 -1.39 -20.30 -15.43
C GLY A 330 -1.67 -20.52 -13.94
N ALA A 331 -0.76 -20.11 -13.04
CA ALA A 331 -1.01 -20.16 -11.61
C ALA A 331 -2.09 -19.15 -11.20
N TYR A 332 -2.82 -19.45 -10.13
CA TYR A 332 -3.93 -18.61 -9.66
C TYR A 332 -3.49 -17.17 -9.33
N ASN A 333 -2.25 -16.99 -8.88
CA ASN A 333 -1.64 -15.73 -8.49
C ASN A 333 -0.89 -14.99 -9.62
N GLU A 334 -0.93 -15.53 -10.86
CA GLU A 334 -0.17 -14.99 -12.00
C GLU A 334 -0.48 -13.50 -12.27
N TRP A 335 -1.69 -13.07 -11.95
CA TRP A 335 -2.18 -11.73 -12.26
C TRP A 335 -2.51 -10.88 -11.03
N ASN A 336 -2.20 -11.36 -9.82
CA ASN A 336 -2.51 -10.67 -8.56
C ASN A 336 -1.88 -9.28 -8.47
N TYR A 337 -0.74 -9.05 -9.13
CA TYR A 337 -0.12 -7.72 -9.19
C TYR A 337 -0.95 -6.70 -9.97
N SER A 338 -2.06 -7.11 -10.61
CA SER A 338 -3.03 -6.15 -11.16
C SER A 338 -3.60 -5.23 -10.06
N LYS A 339 -3.62 -5.68 -8.79
CA LYS A 339 -3.96 -4.84 -7.62
C LYS A 339 -3.08 -3.59 -7.52
N LEU A 340 -1.84 -3.62 -8.00
CA LEU A 340 -0.94 -2.46 -7.98
C LEU A 340 -1.47 -1.27 -8.81
N ARG A 341 -2.45 -1.49 -9.69
CA ARG A 341 -3.13 -0.40 -10.44
C ARG A 341 -3.85 0.60 -9.55
N ILE A 342 -4.14 0.28 -8.29
CA ILE A 342 -4.80 1.21 -7.36
C ILE A 342 -3.96 2.48 -7.12
N TRP A 343 -2.62 2.40 -7.15
CA TRP A 343 -1.76 3.58 -7.05
C TRP A 343 -1.82 4.49 -8.27
N HIS A 344 -2.40 4.05 -9.39
CA HIS A 344 -2.55 4.84 -10.61
C HIS A 344 -3.85 5.66 -10.64
N LEU A 345 -4.68 5.57 -9.61
CA LEU A 345 -5.94 6.32 -9.47
C LEU A 345 -5.73 7.76 -8.99
N ILE A 346 -4.92 8.51 -9.74
CA ILE A 346 -4.45 9.86 -9.37
C ILE A 346 -5.54 10.94 -9.35
N GLU A 347 -6.75 10.61 -9.79
CA GLU A 347 -7.92 11.47 -9.59
C GLU A 347 -8.49 11.45 -8.16
N TYR A 348 -7.98 10.56 -7.29
CA TYR A 348 -8.32 10.50 -5.88
C TYR A 348 -7.10 10.81 -5.01
N ASP A 349 -7.35 11.43 -3.86
CA ASP A 349 -6.32 11.77 -2.88
C ASP A 349 -6.08 10.61 -1.91
N LYS A 350 -7.16 9.93 -1.51
CA LYS A 350 -7.14 8.72 -0.70
C LYS A 350 -8.15 7.71 -1.23
N ILE A 351 -7.80 6.44 -1.17
CA ILE A 351 -8.74 5.35 -1.48
C ILE A 351 -8.68 4.29 -0.39
N ILE A 352 -9.84 3.71 -0.07
CA ILE A 352 -9.91 2.45 0.67
C ILE A 352 -10.08 1.34 -0.36
N PHE A 353 -9.03 0.56 -0.54
CA PHE A 353 -9.10 -0.66 -1.33
C PHE A 353 -9.79 -1.77 -0.51
N ILE A 354 -10.72 -2.49 -1.13
CA ILE A 354 -11.41 -3.65 -0.55
C ILE A 354 -11.51 -4.76 -1.60
N ASP A 355 -11.01 -5.96 -1.29
CA ASP A 355 -11.19 -7.13 -2.17
C ASP A 355 -12.68 -7.46 -2.33
N SER A 356 -13.05 -8.03 -3.48
CA SER A 356 -14.46 -8.30 -3.83
C SER A 356 -15.13 -9.43 -3.01
N ASP A 357 -14.42 -10.02 -2.06
CA ASP A 357 -14.89 -11.05 -1.13
C ASP A 357 -15.15 -10.53 0.28
N PHE A 358 -15.51 -9.25 0.37
CA PHE A 358 -15.98 -8.58 1.57
C PHE A 358 -17.47 -8.25 1.50
N ILE A 359 -18.07 -8.05 2.66
CA ILE A 359 -19.23 -7.15 2.82
C ILE A 359 -18.91 -6.10 3.89
N VAL A 360 -19.50 -4.92 3.74
CA VAL A 360 -19.44 -3.82 4.70
C VAL A 360 -20.72 -3.81 5.53
N LEU A 361 -20.57 -3.96 6.84
CA LEU A 361 -21.64 -3.96 7.83
C LEU A 361 -21.84 -2.58 8.47
N ARG A 362 -20.78 -1.77 8.52
CA ARG A 362 -20.79 -0.40 9.06
C ARG A 362 -19.97 0.52 8.18
N ASN A 363 -20.37 1.79 8.14
CA ASN A 363 -19.74 2.82 7.33
C ASN A 363 -18.23 2.93 7.68
N LEU A 364 -17.37 2.98 6.66
CA LEU A 364 -15.92 3.09 6.79
C LEU A 364 -15.40 4.50 6.47
N ASP A 365 -16.26 5.49 6.22
CA ASP A 365 -15.89 6.84 5.77
C ASP A 365 -14.95 7.51 6.78
N GLU A 366 -15.10 7.22 8.08
CA GLU A 366 -14.23 7.75 9.13
C GLU A 366 -12.76 7.33 8.98
N PHE A 367 -12.50 6.20 8.31
CA PHE A 367 -11.16 5.68 8.10
C PHE A 367 -10.37 6.42 7.01
N PHE A 368 -11.00 7.30 6.22
CA PHE A 368 -10.26 8.13 5.25
C PHE A 368 -9.37 9.19 5.92
N VAL A 369 -9.54 9.44 7.23
CA VAL A 369 -8.68 10.37 7.96
C VAL A 369 -7.23 9.89 8.03
N TYR A 370 -7.00 8.57 8.08
CA TYR A 370 -5.67 7.99 8.26
C TYR A 370 -4.75 8.19 7.05
N PRO A 371 -3.42 8.12 7.22
CA PRO A 371 -2.48 8.20 6.11
C PRO A 371 -2.16 6.81 5.50
N GLN A 372 -1.61 6.79 4.29
CA GLN A 372 -1.09 5.55 3.68
C GLN A 372 0.15 5.04 4.44
N LEU A 373 0.38 3.75 4.69
CA LEU A 373 -0.52 2.63 4.48
C LEU A 373 -1.14 2.30 5.83
N SER A 374 -2.46 2.33 5.89
CA SER A 374 -3.21 1.91 7.07
C SER A 374 -4.04 0.67 6.71
N ALA A 375 -3.97 -0.36 7.55
CA ALA A 375 -4.56 -1.66 7.30
C ALA A 375 -4.74 -2.44 8.60
N VAL A 376 -5.38 -3.60 8.53
CA VAL A 376 -5.53 -4.51 9.68
C VAL A 376 -4.38 -5.52 9.70
N GLY A 377 -3.90 -5.84 10.90
CA GLY A 377 -2.86 -6.84 11.10
C GLY A 377 -3.27 -8.24 10.66
N ASN A 378 -2.25 -9.04 10.34
CA ASN A 378 -2.36 -10.46 10.05
C ASN A 378 -1.26 -11.19 10.85
N ASN A 379 -1.01 -12.48 10.59
CA ASN A 379 0.00 -13.26 11.31
C ASN A 379 1.41 -12.62 11.25
N GLY A 380 2.17 -12.56 12.34
CA GLY A 380 3.48 -11.91 12.39
C GLY A 380 3.43 -10.37 12.26
N HIS A 381 4.49 -9.75 11.71
CA HIS A 381 4.61 -8.28 11.59
C HIS A 381 3.95 -7.68 10.34
N ILE A 382 3.04 -8.40 9.69
CA ILE A 382 2.48 -8.08 8.38
C ILE A 382 1.01 -7.67 8.45
N PHE A 383 0.55 -6.92 7.46
CA PHE A 383 -0.86 -6.56 7.28
C PHE A 383 -1.57 -7.47 6.28
N ASN A 384 -2.90 -7.53 6.39
CA ASN A 384 -3.77 -8.12 5.39
C ASN A 384 -4.02 -7.13 4.24
N SER A 385 -3.78 -7.54 2.99
CA SER A 385 -3.91 -6.63 1.82
C SER A 385 -5.30 -6.64 1.16
N GLY A 386 -6.28 -7.29 1.80
CA GLY A 386 -7.66 -7.33 1.37
C GLY A 386 -8.43 -6.06 1.69
N LEU A 387 -7.98 -5.29 2.69
CA LEU A 387 -8.55 -4.00 3.03
C LEU A 387 -7.43 -3.04 3.49
N MET A 388 -7.21 -1.96 2.73
CA MET A 388 -6.11 -1.01 2.97
C MET A 388 -6.50 0.42 2.56
N LEU A 389 -6.03 1.42 3.29
CA LEU A 389 -6.00 2.81 2.83
C LEU A 389 -4.68 3.13 2.14
N VAL A 390 -4.76 3.67 0.93
CA VAL A 390 -3.63 4.11 0.13
C VAL A 390 -3.84 5.51 -0.45
N GLU A 391 -2.75 6.17 -0.79
CA GLU A 391 -2.71 7.53 -1.36
C GLU A 391 -2.12 7.44 -2.78
N PRO A 392 -2.98 7.33 -3.82
CA PRO A 392 -2.52 7.16 -5.19
C PRO A 392 -1.54 8.24 -5.64
N SER A 393 -0.53 7.83 -6.40
CA SER A 393 0.44 8.73 -7.03
C SER A 393 1.10 8.02 -8.20
N LYS A 394 1.36 8.79 -9.27
CA LYS A 394 2.16 8.31 -10.39
C LYS A 394 3.54 7.86 -9.93
N CYS A 395 4.17 8.61 -9.02
CA CYS A 395 5.48 8.27 -8.49
C CYS A 395 5.44 6.98 -7.66
N ALA A 396 4.50 6.89 -6.71
CA ALA A 396 4.31 5.69 -5.90
C ALA A 396 4.04 4.45 -6.78
N PHE A 397 3.20 4.58 -7.81
CA PHE A 397 2.96 3.51 -8.78
C PHE A 397 4.26 3.07 -9.48
N GLN A 398 5.11 4.00 -9.93
CA GLN A 398 6.39 3.63 -10.54
C GLN A 398 7.35 2.94 -9.57
N VAL A 399 7.44 3.42 -8.32
CA VAL A 399 8.26 2.78 -7.29
C VAL A 399 7.83 1.35 -7.04
N VAL A 400 6.53 1.14 -6.78
CA VAL A 400 5.97 -0.19 -6.53
C VAL A 400 6.13 -1.09 -7.77
N MET A 401 5.94 -0.55 -8.97
CA MET A 401 6.13 -1.31 -10.21
C MET A 401 7.58 -1.65 -10.52
N GLY A 402 8.54 -0.81 -10.13
CA GLY A 402 9.97 -1.11 -10.24
C GLY A 402 10.38 -2.22 -9.28
N LYS A 403 9.90 -2.16 -8.04
CA LYS A 403 10.18 -3.14 -6.97
C LYS A 403 9.66 -4.54 -7.28
N ARG A 404 8.64 -4.69 -8.14
CA ARG A 404 8.04 -6.00 -8.48
C ARG A 404 9.01 -7.04 -9.05
N PHE A 405 10.14 -6.59 -9.60
CA PHE A 405 11.15 -7.46 -10.22
C PHE A 405 12.29 -7.81 -9.26
N THR A 406 12.47 -7.00 -8.21
CA THR A 406 13.58 -7.14 -7.27
C THR A 406 13.12 -7.69 -5.94
N MET A 407 11.87 -7.46 -5.54
CA MET A 407 11.31 -7.93 -4.27
C MET A 407 10.50 -9.22 -4.45
N ALA A 408 10.81 -10.21 -3.61
CA ALA A 408 10.12 -11.48 -3.57
C ALA A 408 8.82 -11.34 -2.77
N SER A 409 7.78 -12.05 -3.20
CA SER A 409 6.55 -12.20 -2.42
C SER A 409 6.63 -13.48 -1.60
N TYR A 410 6.60 -13.38 -0.27
CA TYR A 410 6.69 -14.55 0.60
C TYR A 410 5.56 -15.58 0.40
N ASN A 411 4.41 -15.16 -0.16
CA ASN A 411 3.28 -16.04 -0.48
C ASN A 411 2.99 -16.14 -1.98
N GLY A 412 3.87 -15.56 -2.83
CA GLY A 412 3.69 -15.47 -4.28
C GLY A 412 2.58 -14.51 -4.75
N GLY A 413 1.76 -13.96 -3.85
CA GLY A 413 0.66 -13.05 -4.15
C GLY A 413 1.03 -11.58 -3.97
N ASP A 414 0.04 -10.70 -4.15
CA ASP A 414 0.14 -9.27 -3.91
C ASP A 414 0.36 -8.94 -2.43
N GLN A 415 -0.31 -9.63 -1.49
CA GLN A 415 -0.11 -9.39 -0.06
C GLN A 415 1.35 -9.52 0.37
N GLY A 416 2.02 -10.59 -0.07
CA GLY A 416 3.40 -10.82 0.30
C GLY A 416 4.33 -9.77 -0.28
N PHE A 417 4.09 -9.39 -1.53
CA PHE A 417 4.83 -8.33 -2.17
C PHE A 417 4.65 -6.97 -1.48
N LEU A 418 3.41 -6.60 -1.17
CA LEU A 418 3.10 -5.30 -0.55
C LEU A 418 3.70 -5.16 0.85
N ASN A 419 3.77 -6.25 1.63
CA ASN A 419 4.40 -6.24 2.96
C ASN A 419 5.94 -6.13 2.91
N GLU A 420 6.57 -6.48 1.78
CA GLU A 420 7.98 -6.20 1.56
C GLU A 420 8.20 -4.77 1.05
N VAL A 421 7.27 -4.25 0.24
CA VAL A 421 7.36 -2.90 -0.33
C VAL A 421 7.08 -1.81 0.70
N PHE A 422 6.09 -2.03 1.59
CA PHE A 422 5.69 -1.14 2.67
C PHE A 422 5.99 -1.81 4.02
N THR A 423 7.17 -1.54 4.58
CA THR A 423 7.53 -2.13 5.88
C THR A 423 6.95 -1.34 7.05
N TRP A 424 6.75 -0.02 6.87
CA TRP A 424 6.14 0.86 7.86
C TRP A 424 4.66 1.15 7.52
N TRP A 425 3.76 0.66 8.36
CA TRP A 425 2.30 0.74 8.18
C TRP A 425 1.60 0.94 9.54
N HIS A 426 0.33 1.35 9.51
CA HIS A 426 -0.43 1.70 10.70
C HIS A 426 -1.61 0.75 10.93
N ARG A 427 -1.77 0.26 12.16
CA ARG A 427 -2.74 -0.79 12.50
C ARG A 427 -4.13 -0.21 12.76
N TRP A 428 -5.09 -0.69 12.01
CA TRP A 428 -6.51 -0.56 12.29
C TRP A 428 -7.03 -1.70 13.17
N PRO A 429 -8.14 -1.48 13.89
CA PRO A 429 -8.77 -2.52 14.71
C PRO A 429 -9.12 -3.76 13.88
N GLY A 430 -8.99 -4.95 14.47
CA GLY A 430 -9.34 -6.23 13.86
C GLY A 430 -10.77 -6.29 13.33
N ARG A 431 -11.70 -5.59 14.00
CA ARG A 431 -13.11 -5.46 13.57
C ARG A 431 -13.31 -4.76 12.21
N VAL A 432 -12.28 -4.06 11.70
CA VAL A 432 -12.30 -3.39 10.39
C VAL A 432 -12.11 -4.38 9.25
N ASN A 433 -11.37 -5.47 9.48
CA ASN A 433 -11.16 -6.58 8.54
C ASN A 433 -11.25 -7.89 9.32
N PHE A 434 -12.47 -8.32 9.61
CA PHE A 434 -12.69 -9.60 10.27
C PHE A 434 -12.58 -10.74 9.26
N LEU A 435 -11.47 -11.48 9.34
CA LEU A 435 -11.30 -12.71 8.56
C LEU A 435 -12.30 -13.76 9.04
N LYS A 436 -13.10 -14.32 8.12
CA LYS A 436 -13.98 -15.46 8.39
C LYS A 436 -13.14 -16.73 8.62
N PHE A 437 -12.48 -16.79 9.78
CA PHE A 437 -11.57 -17.84 10.22
C PHE A 437 -11.80 -18.12 11.70
N PHE A 438 -12.12 -19.37 12.04
CA PHE A 438 -12.49 -19.80 13.38
C PHE A 438 -11.52 -20.86 13.96
N GLY A 439 -10.40 -21.11 13.29
CA GLY A 439 -9.41 -22.11 13.71
C GLY A 439 -9.89 -23.56 13.58
N ASN A 440 -9.19 -24.49 14.25
CA ASN A 440 -9.48 -25.93 14.23
C ASN A 440 -10.16 -26.42 15.53
N THR A 441 -10.66 -25.52 16.38
CA THR A 441 -11.28 -25.91 17.66
C THR A 441 -12.62 -26.58 17.38
N TYR A 442 -12.87 -27.75 17.98
CA TYR A 442 -14.10 -28.53 17.82
C TYR A 442 -15.36 -27.91 18.45
N ASP A 443 -15.32 -26.65 18.91
CA ASP A 443 -16.48 -25.89 19.42
C ASP A 443 -17.48 -25.46 18.30
N LEU A 444 -17.43 -26.16 17.16
CA LEU A 444 -17.91 -25.82 15.82
C LEU A 444 -19.42 -25.88 15.59
N ILE A 445 -20.27 -25.99 16.62
CA ILE A 445 -21.71 -26.04 16.34
C ILE A 445 -22.26 -24.62 16.08
N ARG A 446 -21.65 -23.55 16.62
CA ARG A 446 -22.03 -22.14 16.33
C ARG A 446 -20.86 -21.16 16.55
N PRO A 447 -19.89 -21.04 15.63
CA PRO A 447 -18.86 -20.02 15.74
C PRO A 447 -19.50 -18.63 15.81
N LYS A 448 -19.33 -17.95 16.95
CA LYS A 448 -19.84 -16.60 17.18
C LYS A 448 -18.99 -15.61 16.40
N ILE A 449 -19.64 -14.77 15.62
CA ILE A 449 -19.01 -13.60 15.01
C ILE A 449 -19.05 -12.48 16.06
N PRO A 450 -17.96 -11.71 16.25
CA PRO A 450 -17.97 -10.58 17.16
C PRO A 450 -19.11 -9.61 16.85
N MET A 451 -19.66 -8.97 17.89
CA MET A 451 -20.56 -7.84 17.69
C MET A 451 -19.79 -6.64 17.15
N ASN A 452 -20.48 -5.71 16.49
CA ASN A 452 -19.94 -4.41 16.07
C ASN A 452 -18.82 -4.42 15.00
N LEU A 453 -18.73 -5.48 14.20
CA LEU A 453 -17.84 -5.52 13.02
C LEU A 453 -18.16 -4.42 12.00
N TYR A 454 -17.12 -3.91 11.34
CA TYR A 454 -17.30 -3.05 10.17
C TYR A 454 -17.36 -3.86 8.89
N THR A 455 -16.60 -4.94 8.77
CA THR A 455 -16.60 -5.79 7.58
C THR A 455 -16.46 -7.27 7.94
N ILE A 456 -16.83 -8.14 7.00
CA ILE A 456 -16.49 -9.57 7.02
C ILE A 456 -15.72 -9.89 5.74
N HIS A 457 -14.52 -10.46 5.88
CA HIS A 457 -13.70 -10.97 4.77
C HIS A 457 -13.90 -12.48 4.63
N TYR A 458 -14.57 -12.91 3.55
CA TYR A 458 -14.98 -14.30 3.37
C TYR A 458 -13.84 -15.19 2.85
N LEU A 459 -13.21 -15.97 3.72
CA LEU A 459 -12.27 -17.03 3.33
C LEU A 459 -12.99 -18.34 2.96
N GLY A 460 -12.26 -19.27 2.34
CA GLY A 460 -12.80 -20.54 1.85
C GLY A 460 -13.70 -20.39 0.61
N VAL A 461 -14.76 -21.20 0.53
CA VAL A 461 -15.81 -21.06 -0.49
C VAL A 461 -16.62 -19.80 -0.21
N LYS A 462 -16.77 -18.96 -1.24
CA LYS A 462 -17.47 -17.67 -1.14
C LYS A 462 -18.98 -17.88 -1.06
N PRO A 463 -19.73 -17.03 -0.32
CA PRO A 463 -21.17 -17.24 -0.07
C PRO A 463 -22.03 -17.40 -1.33
N TRP A 464 -21.78 -16.59 -2.37
CA TRP A 464 -22.50 -16.65 -3.64
C TRP A 464 -22.27 -17.95 -4.43
N MET A 465 -21.24 -18.71 -4.05
CA MET A 465 -20.91 -20.02 -4.62
C MET A 465 -21.49 -21.20 -3.83
N CYS A 466 -22.16 -20.94 -2.71
CA CYS A 466 -22.91 -21.90 -1.93
C CYS A 466 -24.42 -21.71 -2.16
N TYR A 467 -25.22 -22.67 -1.74
CA TYR A 467 -26.66 -22.43 -1.58
C TYR A 467 -26.93 -21.44 -0.44
N LYS A 468 -28.06 -20.76 -0.51
CA LYS A 468 -28.50 -19.81 0.51
C LYS A 468 -28.71 -20.46 1.89
N ASP A 469 -29.11 -21.72 1.92
CA ASP A 469 -29.64 -22.36 3.12
C ASP A 469 -28.60 -22.59 4.24
N TYR A 470 -27.30 -22.71 3.93
CA TYR A 470 -26.22 -22.90 4.90
C TYR A 470 -24.83 -22.60 4.29
N ASP A 471 -23.80 -22.43 5.13
CA ASP A 471 -22.43 -22.27 4.65
C ASP A 471 -21.86 -23.60 4.12
N CYS A 472 -21.75 -23.74 2.80
CA CYS A 472 -21.25 -24.97 2.18
C CYS A 472 -19.76 -25.26 2.45
N ASN A 473 -19.03 -24.38 3.17
CA ASN A 473 -17.74 -24.74 3.74
C ASN A 473 -17.84 -25.93 4.72
N TRP A 474 -19.01 -26.18 5.34
CA TRP A 474 -19.27 -27.38 6.15
C TRP A 474 -19.18 -28.69 5.36
N ASP A 475 -19.38 -28.68 4.04
CA ASP A 475 -19.30 -29.89 3.23
C ASP A 475 -17.85 -30.34 2.93
N VAL A 476 -16.86 -29.54 3.32
CA VAL A 476 -15.44 -29.78 3.03
C VAL A 476 -14.63 -29.67 4.31
N VAL A 477 -14.16 -30.80 4.84
CA VAL A 477 -13.39 -30.87 6.11
C VAL A 477 -12.26 -29.84 6.18
N GLY A 478 -11.49 -29.66 5.09
CA GLY A 478 -10.40 -28.68 5.03
C GLY A 478 -10.84 -27.20 5.11
N PHE A 479 -12.12 -26.92 4.95
CA PHE A 479 -12.73 -25.59 5.01
C PHE A 479 -13.60 -25.36 6.24
N HIS A 480 -13.75 -26.34 7.15
CA HIS A 480 -14.49 -26.17 8.42
C HIS A 480 -13.99 -24.96 9.23
N LYS A 481 -12.68 -24.70 9.21
CA LYS A 481 -12.06 -23.51 9.83
C LYS A 481 -12.54 -22.16 9.28
N PHE A 482 -13.28 -22.15 8.17
CA PHE A 482 -13.88 -20.97 7.56
C PHE A 482 -15.42 -21.03 7.56
N ALA A 483 -16.02 -22.10 8.10
CA ALA A 483 -17.45 -22.32 8.03
C ALA A 483 -18.17 -21.54 9.13
N SER A 484 -19.20 -20.77 8.77
CA SER A 484 -20.08 -20.10 9.73
C SER A 484 -21.40 -19.73 9.06
N ASP A 485 -22.49 -20.37 9.50
CA ASP A 485 -23.83 -20.06 9.02
C ASP A 485 -24.23 -18.62 9.35
N LEU A 486 -23.79 -18.08 10.47
CA LEU A 486 -24.03 -16.68 10.84
C LEU A 486 -23.34 -15.72 9.85
N ALA A 487 -22.10 -16.02 9.43
CA ALA A 487 -21.37 -15.18 8.48
C ALA A 487 -22.01 -15.27 7.10
N HIS A 488 -22.43 -16.47 6.73
CA HIS A 488 -23.13 -16.74 5.49
C HIS A 488 -24.46 -16.00 5.43
N GLU A 489 -25.25 -16.05 6.51
CA GLU A 489 -26.51 -15.32 6.64
C GLU A 489 -26.30 -13.81 6.46
N LYS A 490 -25.24 -13.23 7.04
CA LYS A 490 -24.92 -11.80 6.87
C LYS A 490 -24.70 -11.41 5.41
N TRP A 491 -24.07 -12.28 4.62
CA TRP A 491 -23.93 -12.05 3.17
C TRP A 491 -25.30 -12.10 2.46
N TRP A 492 -26.13 -13.07 2.84
CA TRP A 492 -27.47 -13.23 2.26
C TRP A 492 -28.43 -12.10 2.64
N GLN A 493 -28.26 -11.47 3.80
CA GLN A 493 -28.98 -10.25 4.17
C GLN A 493 -28.70 -9.12 3.17
N VAL A 494 -27.44 -8.94 2.74
CA VAL A 494 -27.08 -7.97 1.69
C VAL A 494 -27.72 -8.35 0.34
N TYR A 495 -27.66 -9.64 -0.03
CA TYR A 495 -28.27 -10.15 -1.26
C TYR A 495 -29.80 -9.94 -1.29
N ASP A 496 -30.48 -10.18 -0.18
CA ASP A 496 -31.93 -10.02 -0.08
C ASP A 496 -32.34 -8.55 -0.11
N ALA A 497 -31.53 -7.67 0.47
CA ALA A 497 -31.76 -6.23 0.45
C ALA A 497 -31.47 -5.57 -0.91
N MET A 498 -30.60 -6.16 -1.76
CA MET A 498 -30.23 -5.52 -3.03
C MET A 498 -31.37 -5.52 -4.07
N PRO A 499 -31.39 -4.54 -4.99
CA PRO A 499 -32.38 -4.45 -6.06
C PRO A 499 -32.54 -5.75 -6.86
N LYS A 500 -33.79 -6.17 -7.12
CA LYS A 500 -34.09 -7.42 -7.84
C LYS A 500 -33.37 -7.53 -9.19
N LYS A 501 -33.15 -6.40 -9.89
CA LYS A 501 -32.41 -6.34 -11.17
C LYS A 501 -30.95 -6.77 -11.08
N LEU A 502 -30.35 -6.78 -9.87
CA LEU A 502 -28.95 -7.20 -9.65
C LEU A 502 -28.81 -8.69 -9.35
N ARG A 503 -29.88 -9.34 -8.86
CA ARG A 503 -29.86 -10.76 -8.47
C ARG A 503 -29.50 -11.73 -9.60
N PRO A 504 -29.91 -11.52 -10.88
CA PRO A 504 -29.50 -12.40 -11.98
C PRO A 504 -27.98 -12.48 -12.21
N TYR A 505 -27.19 -11.50 -11.75
CA TYR A 505 -25.73 -11.55 -11.83
C TYR A 505 -25.07 -12.44 -10.76
N CYS A 506 -25.89 -13.02 -9.88
CA CYS A 506 -25.49 -13.90 -8.78
C CYS A 506 -26.09 -15.31 -8.92
N GLU A 507 -26.63 -15.65 -10.09
CA GLU A 507 -27.11 -16.99 -10.40
C GLU A 507 -25.98 -18.03 -10.35
N LEU A 508 -26.32 -19.26 -9.95
CA LEU A 508 -25.40 -20.38 -10.05
C LEU A 508 -25.29 -20.78 -11.52
N SER A 509 -24.08 -21.08 -11.99
CA SER A 509 -23.93 -21.81 -13.25
C SER A 509 -24.17 -23.31 -13.03
N PRO A 510 -24.51 -24.10 -14.06
CA PRO A 510 -24.64 -25.56 -13.93
C PRO A 510 -23.37 -26.22 -13.36
N ARG A 511 -22.19 -25.68 -13.67
CA ARG A 511 -20.92 -26.16 -13.10
C ARG A 511 -20.78 -25.87 -11.61
N MET A 512 -21.24 -24.71 -11.16
CA MET A 512 -21.23 -24.35 -9.74
C MET A 512 -22.21 -25.23 -8.96
N ASP A 513 -23.42 -25.40 -9.46
CA ASP A 513 -24.45 -26.26 -8.89
C ASP A 513 -23.97 -27.72 -8.76
N ALA A 514 -23.43 -28.29 -9.84
CA ALA A 514 -22.83 -29.62 -9.82
C ALA A 514 -21.69 -29.77 -8.81
N ARG A 515 -20.87 -28.72 -8.64
CA ARG A 515 -19.80 -28.72 -7.62
C ARG A 515 -20.37 -28.75 -6.20
N ILE A 516 -21.42 -27.98 -5.92
CA ILE A 516 -22.08 -27.98 -4.60
C ILE A 516 -22.67 -29.36 -4.32
N LYS A 517 -23.46 -29.91 -5.26
CA LYS A 517 -24.05 -31.26 -5.17
C LYS A 517 -22.97 -32.34 -4.92
N LYS A 518 -21.83 -32.25 -5.62
CA LYS A 518 -20.70 -33.18 -5.44
C LYS A 518 -20.11 -33.15 -4.03
N TRP A 519 -19.81 -31.97 -3.50
CA TRP A 519 -19.22 -31.86 -2.16
C TRP A 519 -20.21 -32.26 -1.07
N ARG A 520 -21.46 -31.84 -1.19
CA ARG A 520 -22.53 -32.28 -0.31
C ARG A 520 -22.74 -33.80 -0.32
N GLY A 521 -22.66 -34.44 -1.48
CA GLY A 521 -22.69 -35.91 -1.60
C GLY A 521 -21.49 -36.58 -0.93
N LYS A 522 -20.29 -36.01 -1.04
CA LYS A 522 -19.11 -36.49 -0.31
C LYS A 522 -19.26 -36.35 1.20
N ALA A 523 -19.78 -35.22 1.68
CA ALA A 523 -20.05 -34.98 3.09
C ALA A 523 -21.05 -36.01 3.66
N ARG A 524 -22.11 -36.30 2.90
CA ARG A 524 -23.07 -37.38 3.21
C ARG A 524 -22.41 -38.76 3.28
N ASN A 525 -21.63 -39.14 2.26
CA ASN A 525 -20.98 -40.44 2.22
C ASN A 525 -19.93 -40.61 3.33
N ALA A 526 -19.34 -39.51 3.79
CA ALA A 526 -18.43 -39.48 4.92
C ALA A 526 -19.13 -39.34 6.28
N SER A 527 -20.48 -39.23 6.30
CA SER A 527 -21.29 -39.01 7.50
C SER A 527 -20.72 -37.90 8.39
N LEU A 528 -20.40 -36.74 7.81
CA LEU A 528 -19.77 -35.65 8.56
C LEU A 528 -20.65 -35.26 9.78
N PRO A 529 -20.05 -35.10 10.98
CA PRO A 529 -20.78 -35.02 12.24
C PRO A 529 -21.59 -33.72 12.40
N ASP A 530 -21.26 -32.68 11.65
CA ASP A 530 -21.99 -31.40 11.64
C ASP A 530 -23.38 -31.51 10.96
N ARG A 531 -23.60 -32.56 10.15
CA ARG A 531 -24.87 -32.89 9.48
C ARG A 531 -25.46 -31.77 8.59
N HIS A 532 -24.70 -30.74 8.18
CA HIS A 532 -25.21 -29.71 7.27
C HIS A 532 -25.62 -30.28 5.89
N TRP A 533 -25.03 -31.41 5.49
CA TRP A 533 -25.38 -32.16 4.29
C TRP A 533 -26.81 -32.77 4.32
N GLU A 534 -27.51 -32.70 5.46
CA GLU A 534 -28.92 -33.07 5.61
C GLU A 534 -29.89 -31.89 5.44
N ILE A 535 -29.43 -30.64 5.54
CA ILE A 535 -30.28 -29.43 5.49
C ILE A 535 -31.05 -29.35 4.17
N ARG A 536 -32.38 -29.30 4.21
CA ARG A 536 -33.18 -29.21 2.98
C ARG A 536 -32.92 -27.90 2.24
N VAL A 537 -32.32 -27.99 1.05
CA VAL A 537 -32.02 -26.87 0.17
C VAL A 537 -33.30 -26.28 -0.42
N LYS A 538 -33.49 -24.96 -0.30
CA LYS A 538 -34.61 -24.18 -0.85
C LYS A 538 -34.12 -23.04 -1.75
N ASP A 539 -32.81 -22.91 -1.97
CA ASP A 539 -32.24 -21.89 -2.85
C ASP A 539 -32.86 -21.92 -4.27
N PRO A 540 -33.50 -20.82 -4.73
CA PRO A 540 -34.17 -20.77 -6.02
C PRO A 540 -33.19 -20.79 -7.21
N ARG A 541 -31.88 -20.62 -6.97
CA ARG A 541 -30.83 -20.67 -8.01
C ARG A 541 -30.38 -22.10 -8.32
N MET A 542 -30.88 -23.09 -7.59
CA MET A 542 -30.55 -24.49 -7.81
C MET A 542 -31.00 -24.92 -9.22
N HIS A 543 -30.13 -25.64 -9.92
CA HIS A 543 -30.47 -26.25 -11.22
C HIS A 543 -31.08 -27.62 -11.01
N ALA A 544 -32.04 -28.01 -11.87
CA ALA A 544 -32.64 -29.34 -11.85
C ALA A 544 -31.59 -30.43 -12.08
#